data_AF-A0A1I4ZNV4-F1
#
_entry.id   AF-A0A1I4ZNV4-F1
#
_cell.length_a   1.000
_cell.length_b   1.000
_cell.length_c   1.000
_cell.angle_alpha   90.00
_cell.angle_beta   90.00
_cell.angle_gamma   90.00
#
_symmetry.space_group_name_H-M   'P 1'
#
loop_
_entity.id
_entity.type
_entity.pdbx_description
1 polymer ?
#
loop_
_entity_poly.entity_id
_entity_poly.type
_entity_poly.pdbx_seq_one_letter_code
_entity_poly.pdbx_strand_id
1 'polypeptide(L)'
;MSQVTEFRGRGIQEADVYAAADALLAEGKRPTIERVRLHIGRGSPNTVSPMLEKWFATLGDRLVSVHAGAAKAAGNDSEGMPVGVRNAAKLLWETARREAEEVQRAEAASVREQLQVREDALAEAQGVLAQREEAFKQARMSLDAALASSQQARETLERQLKDHAIEAHRVRAGLEDEIKRLTALLSQAAAVQEDMRRAHAEAIAVKDHDLRRAEERHAAQERRMLEDVDRARQAAKHAEAGFAREQQRRLQSEEAAAQTLEAGRQRLRETQQAAQQMERELREQVASQAVDLAKAKSDGESFLERGQDLAARLQEEKAAHEATRQLLTKALDTQTKVSVR
;
A
#
# COMPACT_ATOMS: atom_id res chain seq x y z
N MET A 1 -18.76 -142.20 -87.68
CA MET A 1 -18.67 -143.32 -88.64
C MET A 1 -17.20 -143.67 -88.80
N SER A 2 -16.89 -144.93 -88.52
CA SER A 2 -15.61 -145.57 -88.75
C SER A 2 -15.17 -145.45 -90.21
N GLN A 3 -13.87 -145.27 -90.44
CA GLN A 3 -13.13 -146.04 -91.44
C GLN A 3 -11.63 -145.79 -91.25
N VAL A 4 -10.99 -146.70 -90.51
CA VAL A 4 -9.58 -147.02 -90.68
C VAL A 4 -9.46 -147.66 -92.05
N THR A 5 -8.60 -147.12 -92.91
CA THR A 5 -8.14 -147.82 -94.12
C THR A 5 -6.63 -147.75 -94.18
N GLU A 6 -5.99 -148.72 -93.53
CA GLU A 6 -4.65 -149.19 -93.88
C GLU A 6 -4.70 -149.78 -95.29
N PHE A 7 -3.91 -149.28 -96.25
CA PHE A 7 -3.38 -150.11 -97.33
C PHE A 7 -2.10 -149.49 -97.96
N ARG A 8 -0.98 -150.13 -97.61
CA ARG A 8 0.17 -150.54 -98.45
C ARG A 8 0.59 -149.62 -99.62
N GLY A 9 1.84 -149.15 -99.53
CA GLY A 9 2.81 -149.20 -100.65
C GLY A 9 2.41 -148.56 -101.98
N ARG A 10 1.71 -147.43 -101.96
CA ARG A 10 1.53 -146.57 -103.15
C ARG A 10 2.42 -145.34 -103.04
N GLY A 11 3.14 -145.03 -104.12
CA GLY A 11 3.93 -143.80 -104.24
C GLY A 11 3.09 -142.55 -103.96
N ILE A 12 3.76 -141.44 -103.66
CA ILE A 12 3.11 -140.15 -103.38
C ILE A 12 2.12 -139.79 -104.47
N GLN A 13 0.94 -139.34 -104.05
CA GLN A 13 -0.07 -138.80 -104.96
C GLN A 13 0.02 -137.29 -105.09
N GLU A 14 -0.40 -136.77 -106.24
CA GLU A 14 -0.45 -135.33 -106.53
C GLU A 14 -1.31 -134.56 -105.51
N ALA A 15 -2.42 -135.17 -105.05
CA ALA A 15 -3.30 -134.57 -104.04
C ALA A 15 -2.59 -134.32 -102.70
N ASP A 16 -1.72 -135.24 -102.25
CA ASP A 16 -0.95 -135.09 -101.00
C ASP A 16 0.04 -133.93 -101.12
N VAL A 17 0.66 -133.75 -102.29
CA VAL A 17 1.60 -132.65 -102.60
C VAL A 17 0.88 -131.31 -102.60
N TYR A 18 -0.32 -131.24 -103.19
CA TYR A 18 -1.10 -130.02 -103.28
C TYR A 18 -1.60 -129.58 -101.89
N ALA A 19 -2.14 -130.52 -101.11
CA ALA A 19 -2.60 -130.23 -99.75
C ALA A 19 -1.46 -129.75 -98.84
N ALA A 20 -0.28 -130.37 -98.93
CA ALA A 20 0.89 -129.93 -98.18
C ALA A 20 1.41 -128.56 -98.63
N ALA A 21 1.36 -128.26 -99.93
CA ALA A 21 1.76 -126.95 -100.45
C ALA A 21 0.78 -125.84 -100.04
N ASP A 22 -0.53 -126.11 -100.08
CA ASP A 22 -1.57 -125.19 -99.62
C ASP A 22 -1.46 -124.92 -98.11
N ALA A 23 -1.19 -125.94 -97.29
CA ALA A 23 -0.96 -125.79 -95.85
C ALA A 23 0.28 -124.93 -95.56
N LEU A 24 1.38 -125.16 -96.27
CA LEU A 24 2.60 -124.33 -96.14
C LEU A 24 2.35 -122.88 -96.55
N LEU A 25 1.56 -122.65 -97.61
CA LEU A 25 1.18 -121.31 -98.06
C LEU A 25 0.30 -120.59 -97.02
N ALA A 26 -0.65 -121.29 -96.39
CA ALA A 26 -1.48 -120.76 -95.30
C ALA A 26 -0.65 -120.39 -94.05
N GLU A 27 0.44 -121.11 -93.79
CA GLU A 27 1.42 -120.78 -92.74
C GLU A 27 2.39 -119.64 -93.14
N GLY A 28 2.26 -119.08 -94.35
CA GLY A 28 3.15 -118.02 -94.86
C GLY A 28 4.55 -118.51 -95.26
N LYS A 29 4.75 -119.82 -95.38
CA LYS A 29 6.05 -120.44 -95.74
C LYS A 29 6.05 -120.81 -97.22
N ARG A 30 7.18 -120.56 -97.91
CA ARG A 30 7.35 -120.96 -99.31
C ARG A 30 7.33 -122.49 -99.44
N PRO A 31 6.42 -123.08 -100.25
CA PRO A 31 6.40 -124.52 -100.52
C PRO A 31 7.59 -124.90 -101.40
N THR A 32 8.69 -125.33 -100.80
CA THR A 32 9.86 -125.90 -101.50
C THR A 32 9.80 -127.42 -101.48
N ILE A 33 10.50 -128.09 -102.41
CA ILE A 33 10.54 -129.56 -102.51
C ILE A 33 10.87 -130.21 -101.16
N GLU A 34 11.86 -129.66 -100.44
CA GLU A 34 12.23 -130.15 -99.11
C GLU A 34 11.14 -129.96 -98.06
N ARG A 35 10.45 -128.81 -98.06
CA ARG A 35 9.42 -128.50 -97.05
C ARG A 35 8.14 -129.29 -97.28
N VAL A 36 7.73 -129.46 -98.53
CA VAL A 36 6.58 -130.30 -98.88
C VAL A 36 6.87 -131.76 -98.50
N ARG A 37 8.11 -132.23 -98.73
CA ARG A 37 8.54 -133.55 -98.30
C ARG A 37 8.58 -133.70 -96.78
N LEU A 38 9.03 -132.67 -96.06
CA LEU A 38 9.02 -132.65 -94.59
C LEU A 38 7.59 -132.70 -94.04
N HIS A 39 6.66 -131.98 -94.68
CA HIS A 39 5.26 -131.92 -94.28
C HIS A 39 4.52 -133.24 -94.54
N ILE A 40 4.83 -133.94 -95.63
CA ILE A 40 4.24 -135.25 -95.98
C ILE A 40 4.95 -136.42 -95.27
N GLY A 41 6.22 -136.24 -94.87
CA GLY A 41 7.02 -137.23 -94.14
C GLY A 41 7.54 -138.40 -94.99
N ARG A 42 7.32 -138.40 -96.31
CA ARG A 42 7.75 -139.43 -97.26
C ARG A 42 7.98 -138.84 -98.66
N GLY A 43 8.61 -139.59 -99.57
CA GLY A 43 8.80 -139.19 -100.98
C GLY A 43 10.23 -139.03 -101.44
N SER A 44 10.52 -139.42 -102.68
CA SER A 44 11.78 -139.05 -103.33
C SER A 44 11.67 -137.63 -103.93
N PRO A 45 12.73 -136.80 -103.88
CA PRO A 45 12.76 -135.49 -104.54
C PRO A 45 12.32 -135.55 -106.00
N ASN A 46 12.66 -136.64 -106.70
CA ASN A 46 12.33 -136.84 -108.12
C ASN A 46 10.82 -137.00 -108.35
N THR A 47 10.04 -137.41 -107.34
CA THR A 47 8.58 -137.56 -107.44
C THR A 47 7.85 -136.29 -107.06
N VAL A 48 8.33 -135.56 -106.06
CA VAL A 48 7.68 -134.31 -105.58
C VAL A 48 7.92 -133.15 -106.54
N SER A 49 9.10 -133.07 -107.17
CA SER A 49 9.47 -131.96 -108.07
C SER A 49 8.44 -131.69 -109.18
N PRO A 50 8.07 -132.67 -110.03
CA PRO A 50 7.11 -132.42 -111.11
C PRO A 50 5.68 -132.17 -110.62
N MET A 51 5.29 -132.71 -109.46
CA MET A 51 3.95 -132.48 -108.87
C MET A 51 3.84 -131.06 -108.28
N LEU A 52 4.91 -130.57 -107.65
CA LEU A 52 4.96 -129.23 -107.08
C LEU A 52 4.97 -128.15 -108.18
N GLU A 53 5.65 -128.39 -109.31
CA GLU A 53 5.59 -127.49 -110.47
C GLU A 53 4.18 -127.35 -111.03
N LYS A 54 3.43 -128.46 -111.14
CA LYS A 54 2.02 -128.41 -111.57
C LYS A 54 1.13 -127.66 -110.57
N TRP A 55 1.36 -127.84 -109.27
CA TRP A 55 0.66 -127.06 -108.24
C TRP A 55 0.92 -125.56 -108.42
N PHE A 56 2.18 -125.14 -108.57
CA PHE A 56 2.54 -123.74 -108.82
C PHE A 56 1.91 -123.20 -110.12
N ALA A 57 1.87 -123.99 -111.19
CA ALA A 57 1.25 -123.59 -112.46
C ALA A 57 -0.26 -123.33 -112.33
N THR A 58 -0.97 -124.07 -111.48
CA THR A 58 -2.43 -123.89 -111.27
C THR A 58 -2.79 -122.93 -110.13
N LEU A 59 -1.83 -122.48 -109.33
CA LEU A 59 -2.07 -121.58 -108.19
C LEU A 59 -2.60 -120.19 -108.62
N GLY A 60 -2.11 -119.67 -109.75
CA GLY A 60 -2.53 -118.37 -110.29
C GLY A 60 -4.03 -118.31 -110.58
N ASP A 61 -4.56 -119.32 -111.26
CA ASP A 61 -5.99 -119.39 -111.60
C ASP A 61 -6.88 -119.56 -110.36
N ARG A 62 -6.41 -120.31 -109.35
CA ARG A 62 -7.16 -120.53 -108.10
C ARG A 62 -7.30 -119.25 -107.28
N LEU A 63 -6.23 -118.46 -107.17
CA LEU A 63 -6.26 -117.18 -106.45
C LEU A 63 -7.20 -116.18 -107.12
N VAL A 64 -7.16 -116.07 -108.45
CA VAL A 64 -8.05 -115.15 -109.19
C VAL A 64 -9.53 -115.53 -109.04
N SER A 65 -9.84 -116.83 -109.04
CA SER A 65 -11.23 -117.30 -108.89
C SER A 65 -11.82 -117.03 -107.49
N VAL A 66 -11.02 -117.14 -106.42
CA VAL A 66 -11.44 -116.82 -105.04
C VAL A 66 -11.68 -115.32 -104.85
N HIS A 67 -10.90 -114.45 -105.51
CA HIS A 67 -11.08 -113.00 -105.41
C HIS A 67 -12.22 -112.48 -106.31
N ALA A 68 -12.60 -113.20 -107.38
CA ALA A 68 -13.72 -112.83 -108.25
C ALA A 68 -15.10 -113.19 -107.65
N GLY A 69 -15.18 -114.15 -106.72
CA GLY A 69 -16.43 -114.55 -106.04
C GLY A 69 -16.91 -113.59 -104.94
N ALA A 70 -16.08 -112.65 -104.49
CA ALA A 70 -16.39 -111.67 -103.44
C ALA A 70 -16.93 -110.33 -103.97
N ALA A 71 -17.10 -110.20 -105.30
CA ALA A 71 -17.64 -109.02 -105.93
C ALA A 71 -19.01 -109.31 -106.55
N LYS A 72 -20.07 -109.32 -105.72
CA LYS A 72 -21.44 -108.87 -106.05
C LYS A 72 -22.48 -109.26 -104.97
N ALA A 73 -22.74 -108.34 -104.05
CA ALA A 73 -24.07 -108.10 -103.49
C ALA A 73 -24.09 -106.68 -102.90
N ALA A 74 -25.18 -105.95 -103.15
CA ALA A 74 -25.32 -104.53 -102.93
C ALA A 74 -25.03 -104.06 -101.48
N GLY A 75 -24.16 -103.06 -101.32
CA GLY A 75 -24.25 -102.02 -100.29
C GLY A 75 -24.11 -102.38 -98.80
N ASN A 76 -23.81 -103.62 -98.43
CA ASN A 76 -23.66 -104.02 -97.03
C ASN A 76 -22.23 -104.46 -96.69
N ASP A 77 -21.80 -104.09 -95.48
CA ASP A 77 -20.49 -104.45 -94.92
C ASP A 77 -20.47 -105.93 -94.49
N SER A 78 -19.29 -106.47 -94.16
CA SER A 78 -19.06 -107.86 -93.73
C SER A 78 -19.86 -108.31 -92.48
N GLU A 79 -20.54 -107.38 -91.80
CA GLU A 79 -21.37 -107.59 -90.60
C GLU A 79 -22.88 -107.48 -90.89
N GLY A 80 -23.30 -107.36 -92.16
CA GLY A 80 -24.70 -107.37 -92.57
C GLY A 80 -25.46 -106.05 -92.38
N MET A 81 -24.79 -104.99 -91.91
CA MET A 81 -25.37 -103.64 -91.81
C MET A 81 -25.19 -102.87 -93.14
N PRO A 82 -26.24 -102.19 -93.64
CA PRO A 82 -26.10 -101.27 -94.76
C PRO A 82 -25.09 -100.16 -94.45
N VAL A 83 -24.12 -99.98 -95.35
CA VAL A 83 -23.05 -98.99 -95.23
C VAL A 83 -23.62 -97.59 -94.93
N GLY A 84 -24.76 -97.28 -95.54
CA GLY A 84 -25.47 -96.00 -95.34
C GLY A 84 -25.93 -95.74 -93.90
N VAL A 85 -26.40 -96.76 -93.18
CA VAL A 85 -26.86 -96.62 -91.79
C VAL A 85 -25.67 -96.42 -90.84
N ARG A 86 -24.58 -97.18 -91.04
CA ARG A 86 -23.35 -97.04 -90.26
C ARG A 86 -22.72 -95.65 -90.45
N ASN A 87 -22.66 -95.17 -91.69
CA ASN A 87 -22.11 -93.84 -91.98
C ASN A 87 -23.00 -92.73 -91.42
N ALA A 88 -24.32 -92.87 -91.49
CA ALA A 88 -25.26 -91.92 -90.87
C ALA A 88 -25.12 -91.90 -89.33
N ALA A 89 -24.98 -93.05 -88.68
CA ALA A 89 -24.79 -93.13 -87.23
C ALA A 89 -23.44 -92.52 -86.79
N LYS A 90 -22.36 -92.76 -87.54
CA LYS A 90 -21.06 -92.11 -87.30
C LYS A 90 -21.15 -90.60 -87.48
N LEU A 91 -21.80 -90.13 -88.54
CA LEU A 91 -22.01 -88.71 -88.79
C LEU A 91 -22.82 -88.06 -87.66
N LEU A 92 -23.93 -88.69 -87.23
CA LEU A 92 -24.74 -88.22 -86.11
C LEU A 92 -23.95 -88.16 -84.80
N TRP A 93 -23.12 -89.17 -84.52
CA TRP A 93 -22.25 -89.17 -83.34
C TRP A 93 -21.17 -88.08 -83.41
N GLU A 94 -20.52 -87.90 -84.56
CA GLU A 94 -19.53 -86.83 -84.76
C GLU A 94 -20.15 -85.44 -84.65
N THR A 95 -21.35 -85.24 -85.20
CA THR A 95 -22.11 -84.00 -85.07
C THR A 95 -22.52 -83.76 -83.62
N ALA A 96 -23.08 -84.75 -82.93
CA ALA A 96 -23.43 -84.64 -81.51
C ALA A 96 -22.22 -84.35 -80.63
N ARG A 97 -21.05 -84.94 -80.93
CA ARG A 97 -19.80 -84.65 -80.22
C ARG A 97 -19.32 -83.23 -80.48
N ARG A 98 -19.37 -82.74 -81.72
CA ARG A 98 -19.01 -81.36 -82.06
C ARG A 98 -19.94 -80.35 -81.37
N GLU A 99 -21.25 -80.59 -81.40
CA GLU A 99 -22.23 -79.75 -80.71
C GLU A 99 -22.00 -79.76 -79.19
N ALA A 100 -21.74 -80.92 -78.58
CA ALA A 100 -21.42 -81.01 -77.16
C ALA A 100 -20.11 -80.28 -76.80
N GLU A 101 -19.07 -80.39 -77.64
CA GLU A 101 -17.82 -79.64 -77.48
C GLU A 101 -18.04 -78.12 -77.64
N GLU A 102 -18.89 -77.69 -78.57
CA GLU A 102 -19.24 -76.27 -78.76
C GLU A 102 -20.03 -75.72 -77.57
N VAL A 103 -21.03 -76.45 -77.08
CA VAL A 103 -21.77 -76.08 -75.86
C VAL A 103 -20.82 -76.00 -74.67
N GLN A 104 -19.95 -76.99 -74.47
CA GLN A 104 -18.97 -76.98 -73.37
C GLN A 104 -17.98 -75.81 -73.50
N ARG A 105 -17.52 -75.48 -74.71
CA ARG A 105 -16.66 -74.31 -74.94
C ARG A 105 -17.40 -73.01 -74.63
N ALA A 106 -18.66 -72.88 -75.02
CA ALA A 106 -19.48 -71.72 -74.73
C ALA A 106 -19.74 -71.55 -73.22
N GLU A 107 -20.09 -72.63 -72.52
CA GLU A 107 -20.25 -72.63 -71.07
C GLU A 107 -18.94 -72.29 -70.34
N ALA A 108 -17.83 -72.90 -70.75
CA ALA A 108 -16.51 -72.59 -70.17
C ALA A 108 -16.08 -71.14 -70.42
N ALA A 109 -16.38 -70.58 -71.60
CA ALA A 109 -16.14 -69.18 -71.90
C ALA A 109 -17.01 -68.26 -71.01
N SER A 110 -18.31 -68.56 -70.89
CA SER A 110 -19.22 -67.81 -70.01
C SER A 110 -18.78 -67.86 -68.54
N VAL A 111 -18.34 -69.01 -68.04
CA VAL A 111 -17.87 -69.13 -66.65
C VAL A 111 -16.57 -68.35 -66.44
N ARG A 112 -15.65 -68.37 -67.42
CA ARG A 112 -14.42 -67.56 -67.36
C ARG A 112 -14.71 -66.07 -67.36
N GLU A 113 -15.62 -65.61 -68.21
CA GLU A 113 -16.04 -64.21 -68.24
C GLU A 113 -16.69 -63.80 -66.91
N GLN A 114 -17.59 -64.61 -66.36
CA GLN A 114 -18.19 -64.35 -65.05
C GLN A 114 -17.17 -64.34 -63.92
N LEU A 115 -16.15 -65.23 -63.97
CA LEU A 115 -15.07 -65.24 -62.99
C LEU A 115 -14.23 -63.98 -63.10
N GLN A 116 -13.85 -63.58 -64.33
CA GLN A 116 -13.07 -62.37 -64.58
C GLN A 116 -13.81 -61.12 -64.08
N VAL A 117 -15.10 -60.99 -64.37
CA VAL A 117 -15.92 -59.87 -63.84
C VAL A 117 -15.95 -59.85 -62.30
N ARG A 118 -16.00 -61.03 -61.66
CA ARG A 118 -15.94 -61.12 -60.19
C ARG A 118 -14.56 -60.79 -59.64
N GLU A 119 -13.50 -61.22 -60.30
CA GLU A 119 -12.12 -60.90 -59.92
C GLU A 119 -11.85 -59.39 -60.04
N ASP A 120 -12.30 -58.77 -61.14
CA ASP A 120 -12.21 -57.32 -61.35
C ASP A 120 -13.02 -56.56 -60.28
N ALA A 121 -14.25 -56.98 -60.00
CA ALA A 121 -15.08 -56.37 -58.94
C ALA A 121 -14.46 -56.52 -57.54
N LEU A 122 -13.83 -57.66 -57.23
CA LEU A 122 -13.12 -57.87 -55.98
C LEU A 122 -11.85 -56.99 -55.90
N ALA A 123 -11.10 -56.86 -56.99
CA ALA A 123 -9.92 -56.00 -57.05
C ALA A 123 -10.30 -54.52 -56.84
N GLU A 124 -11.38 -54.06 -57.48
CA GLU A 124 -11.91 -52.71 -57.25
C GLU A 124 -12.36 -52.50 -55.79
N ALA A 125 -13.10 -53.45 -55.22
CA ALA A 125 -13.55 -53.36 -53.83
C ALA A 125 -12.36 -53.33 -52.85
N GLN A 126 -11.33 -54.13 -53.08
CA GLN A 126 -10.09 -54.12 -52.30
C GLN A 126 -9.34 -52.78 -52.43
N GLY A 127 -9.28 -52.21 -53.64
CA GLY A 127 -8.70 -50.89 -53.89
C GLY A 127 -9.43 -49.79 -53.10
N VAL A 128 -10.77 -49.79 -53.11
CA VAL A 128 -11.57 -48.83 -52.35
C VAL A 128 -11.38 -49.00 -50.84
N LEU A 129 -11.32 -50.24 -50.33
CA LEU A 129 -11.06 -50.50 -48.92
C LEU A 129 -9.66 -50.01 -48.50
N ALA A 130 -8.62 -50.29 -49.29
CA ALA A 130 -7.26 -49.83 -49.02
C ALA A 130 -7.17 -48.30 -48.98
N GLN A 131 -7.84 -47.61 -49.92
CA GLN A 131 -7.90 -46.14 -49.91
C GLN A 131 -8.61 -45.58 -48.68
N ARG A 132 -9.71 -46.21 -48.25
CA ARG A 132 -10.43 -45.82 -47.02
C ARG A 132 -9.57 -46.03 -45.78
N GLU A 133 -8.88 -47.15 -45.67
CA GLU A 133 -7.96 -47.42 -44.56
C GLU A 133 -6.84 -46.39 -44.48
N GLU A 134 -6.26 -46.01 -45.62
CA GLU A 134 -5.24 -44.96 -45.68
C GLU A 134 -5.81 -43.59 -45.28
N ALA A 135 -6.99 -43.23 -45.78
CA ALA A 135 -7.68 -42.01 -45.37
C ALA A 135 -7.98 -41.99 -43.85
N PHE A 136 -8.39 -43.11 -43.26
CA PHE A 136 -8.60 -43.22 -41.82
C PHE A 136 -7.30 -43.11 -41.03
N LYS A 137 -6.19 -43.71 -41.50
CA LYS A 137 -4.87 -43.57 -40.88
C LYS A 137 -4.43 -42.11 -40.88
N GLN A 138 -4.56 -41.42 -42.00
CA GLN A 138 -4.22 -40.00 -42.13
C GLN A 138 -5.10 -39.12 -41.23
N ALA A 139 -6.42 -39.36 -41.21
CA ALA A 139 -7.34 -38.64 -40.33
C ALA A 139 -6.97 -38.84 -38.86
N ARG A 140 -6.67 -40.07 -38.44
CA ARG A 140 -6.25 -40.38 -37.07
C ARG A 140 -4.93 -39.70 -36.71
N MET A 141 -3.92 -39.75 -37.58
CA MET A 141 -2.67 -39.02 -37.37
C MET A 141 -2.88 -37.52 -37.23
N SER A 142 -3.77 -36.93 -38.04
CA SER A 142 -4.10 -35.49 -37.94
C SER A 142 -4.80 -35.14 -36.63
N LEU A 143 -5.71 -35.98 -36.16
CA LEU A 143 -6.41 -35.80 -34.88
C LEU A 143 -5.46 -35.97 -33.69
N ASP A 144 -4.58 -36.97 -33.73
CA ASP A 144 -3.57 -37.20 -32.70
C ASP A 144 -2.60 -36.00 -32.62
N ALA A 145 -2.18 -35.46 -33.77
CA ALA A 145 -1.35 -34.26 -33.82
C ALA A 145 -2.08 -33.01 -33.29
N ALA A 146 -3.36 -32.82 -33.65
CA ALA A 146 -4.18 -31.71 -33.15
C ALA A 146 -4.41 -31.82 -31.64
N LEU A 147 -4.65 -33.02 -31.13
CA LEU A 147 -4.81 -33.29 -29.70
C LEU A 147 -3.52 -33.00 -28.94
N ALA A 148 -2.37 -33.48 -29.43
CA ALA A 148 -1.06 -33.21 -28.83
C ALA A 148 -0.75 -31.71 -28.80
N SER A 149 -1.02 -31.00 -29.91
CA SER A 149 -0.85 -29.54 -29.99
C SER A 149 -1.75 -28.81 -28.99
N SER A 150 -3.03 -29.20 -28.90
CA SER A 150 -3.97 -28.61 -27.93
C SER A 150 -3.55 -28.88 -26.49
N GLN A 151 -3.04 -30.07 -26.17
CA GLN A 151 -2.53 -30.41 -24.85
C GLN A 151 -1.30 -29.56 -24.51
N GLN A 152 -0.35 -29.43 -25.43
CA GLN A 152 0.82 -28.58 -25.24
C GLN A 152 0.46 -27.10 -25.05
N ALA A 153 -0.51 -26.59 -25.83
CA ALA A 153 -1.03 -25.24 -25.67
C ALA A 153 -1.68 -25.06 -24.29
N ARG A 154 -2.49 -26.03 -23.84
CA ARG A 154 -3.10 -26.00 -22.50
C ARG A 154 -2.06 -26.00 -21.40
N GLU A 155 -1.06 -26.88 -21.46
CA GLU A 155 0.02 -26.90 -20.47
C GLU A 155 0.81 -25.60 -20.44
N THR A 156 1.03 -24.97 -21.59
CA THR A 156 1.75 -23.70 -21.68
C THR A 156 0.94 -22.57 -21.05
N LEU A 157 -0.36 -22.50 -21.33
CA LEU A 157 -1.28 -21.56 -20.67
C LEU A 157 -1.37 -21.82 -19.17
N GLU A 158 -1.42 -23.08 -18.73
CA GLU A 158 -1.43 -23.42 -17.29
C GLU A 158 -0.14 -23.00 -16.59
N ARG A 159 1.03 -23.13 -17.24
CA ARG A 159 2.30 -22.62 -16.72
C ARG A 159 2.27 -21.08 -16.62
N GLN A 160 1.86 -20.40 -17.69
CA GLN A 160 1.74 -18.94 -17.71
C GLN A 160 0.79 -18.41 -16.64
N LEU A 161 -0.36 -19.06 -16.43
CA LEU A 161 -1.31 -18.68 -15.38
C LEU A 161 -0.72 -18.88 -13.97
N LYS A 162 0.04 -19.95 -13.75
CA LYS A 162 0.74 -20.17 -12.47
C LYS A 162 1.81 -19.11 -12.23
N ASP A 163 2.61 -18.80 -13.26
CA ASP A 163 3.65 -17.79 -13.17
C ASP A 163 3.05 -16.41 -12.86
N HIS A 164 2.00 -16.01 -13.59
CA HIS A 164 1.26 -14.79 -13.32
C HIS A 164 0.60 -14.77 -11.93
N ALA A 165 0.09 -15.91 -11.43
CA ALA A 165 -0.45 -15.99 -10.09
C ALA A 165 0.63 -15.78 -9.02
N ILE A 166 1.83 -16.33 -9.21
CA ILE A 166 2.98 -16.14 -8.32
C ILE A 166 3.44 -14.68 -8.35
N GLU A 167 3.57 -14.07 -9.53
CA GLU A 167 3.92 -12.66 -9.69
C GLU A 167 2.88 -11.74 -9.03
N ALA A 168 1.60 -11.98 -9.26
CA ALA A 168 0.52 -11.22 -8.64
C ALA A 168 0.57 -11.35 -7.11
N HIS A 169 0.86 -12.54 -6.57
CA HIS A 169 1.04 -12.73 -5.13
C HIS A 169 2.25 -11.95 -4.59
N ARG A 170 3.38 -11.97 -5.29
CA ARG A 170 4.59 -11.21 -4.91
C ARG A 170 4.33 -9.70 -4.89
N VAL A 171 3.65 -9.18 -5.91
CA VAL A 171 3.29 -7.76 -5.97
C VAL A 171 2.32 -7.39 -4.85
N ARG A 172 1.28 -8.20 -4.60
CA ARG A 172 0.34 -7.97 -3.48
C ARG A 172 1.06 -7.96 -2.13
N ALA A 173 1.92 -8.94 -1.86
CA ALA A 173 2.69 -8.99 -0.63
C ALA A 173 3.59 -7.75 -0.47
N GLY A 174 4.28 -7.34 -1.55
CA GLY A 174 5.09 -6.12 -1.55
C GLY A 174 4.27 -4.85 -1.27
N LEU A 175 3.08 -4.72 -1.87
CA LEU A 175 2.17 -3.60 -1.62
C LEU A 175 1.63 -3.62 -0.18
N GLU A 176 1.28 -4.79 0.37
CA GLU A 176 0.84 -4.92 1.76
C GLU A 176 1.93 -4.49 2.75
N ASP A 177 3.18 -4.86 2.50
CA ASP A 177 4.30 -4.44 3.34
C ASP A 177 4.58 -2.94 3.22
N GLU A 178 4.45 -2.36 2.03
CA GLU A 178 4.56 -0.91 1.86
C GLU A 178 3.41 -0.15 2.53
N ILE A 179 2.18 -0.65 2.44
CA ILE A 179 1.02 -0.09 3.16
C ILE A 179 1.28 -0.14 4.68
N LYS A 180 1.80 -1.25 5.22
CA LYS A 180 2.17 -1.34 6.65
C LYS A 180 3.24 -0.31 7.02
N ARG A 181 4.27 -0.14 6.20
CA ARG A 181 5.33 0.86 6.41
C ARG A 181 4.79 2.28 6.39
N LEU A 182 4.01 2.64 5.38
CA LEU A 182 3.40 3.97 5.27
C LEU A 182 2.43 4.24 6.41
N THR A 183 1.65 3.25 6.83
CA THR A 183 0.75 3.36 8.00
C THR A 183 1.53 3.60 9.28
N ALA A 184 2.65 2.90 9.48
CA ALA A 184 3.53 3.11 10.63
C ALA A 184 4.22 4.49 10.61
N LEU A 185 4.65 4.98 9.44
CA LEU A 185 5.21 6.32 9.30
C LEU A 185 4.15 7.41 9.56
N LEU A 186 2.92 7.23 9.07
CA LEU A 186 1.82 8.14 9.35
C LEU A 186 1.45 8.18 10.82
N SER A 187 1.41 7.03 11.50
CA SER A 187 1.12 6.99 12.95
C SER A 187 2.24 7.64 13.77
N GLN A 188 3.52 7.43 13.38
CA GLN A 188 4.66 8.12 14.00
C GLN A 188 4.60 9.63 13.78
N ALA A 189 4.32 10.09 12.56
CA ALA A 189 4.17 11.50 12.26
C ALA A 189 3.02 12.13 13.05
N ALA A 190 1.88 11.44 13.17
CA ALA A 190 0.75 11.88 13.97
C ALA A 190 1.10 11.99 15.46
N ALA A 191 1.85 11.02 16.01
CA ALA A 191 2.31 11.06 17.39
C ALA A 191 3.25 12.25 17.63
N VAL A 192 4.23 12.48 16.75
CA VAL A 192 5.14 13.63 16.85
C VAL A 192 4.39 14.96 16.75
N GLN A 193 3.39 15.05 15.87
CA GLN A 193 2.54 16.25 15.76
C GLN A 193 1.74 16.50 17.04
N GLU A 194 1.20 15.45 17.65
CA GLU A 194 0.46 15.55 18.90
C GLU A 194 1.38 15.95 20.07
N ASP A 195 2.58 15.38 20.15
CA ASP A 195 3.59 15.76 21.15
C ASP A 195 4.02 17.22 20.98
N MET A 196 4.23 17.68 19.75
CA MET A 196 4.52 19.09 19.45
C MET A 196 3.37 20.01 19.86
N ARG A 197 2.12 19.61 19.62
CA ARG A 197 0.93 20.38 20.06
C ARG A 197 0.84 20.45 21.57
N ARG A 198 1.08 19.34 22.27
CA ARG A 198 1.09 19.29 23.75
C ARG A 198 2.18 20.17 24.32
N ALA A 199 3.42 20.03 23.83
CA ALA A 199 4.54 20.88 24.25
C ALA A 199 4.27 22.37 24.00
N HIS A 200 3.64 22.71 22.88
CA HIS A 200 3.24 24.08 22.58
C HIS A 200 2.15 24.59 23.53
N ALA A 201 1.13 23.79 23.80
CA ALA A 201 0.05 24.13 24.73
C ALA A 201 0.58 24.30 26.16
N GLU A 202 1.48 23.44 26.61
CA GLU A 202 2.17 23.55 27.89
C GLU A 202 3.02 24.81 27.97
N ALA A 203 3.78 25.13 26.92
CA ALA A 203 4.59 26.35 26.87
C ALA A 203 3.72 27.63 26.93
N ILE A 204 2.55 27.63 26.29
CA ILE A 204 1.57 28.74 26.40
C ILE A 204 1.03 28.80 27.83
N ALA A 205 0.61 27.67 28.40
CA ALA A 205 0.05 27.63 29.75
C ALA A 205 1.05 28.13 30.82
N VAL A 206 2.33 27.79 30.69
CA VAL A 206 3.40 28.30 31.57
C VAL A 206 3.55 29.82 31.41
N LYS A 207 3.61 30.32 30.17
CA LYS A 207 3.71 31.77 29.91
C LYS A 207 2.51 32.54 30.46
N ASP A 208 1.30 32.04 30.26
CA ASP A 208 0.07 32.66 30.76
C ASP A 208 0.04 32.69 32.28
N HIS A 209 0.47 31.61 32.92
CA HIS A 209 0.58 31.56 34.38
C HIS A 209 1.65 32.53 34.91
N ASP A 210 2.81 32.62 34.25
CA ASP A 210 3.87 33.56 34.63
C ASP A 210 3.44 35.02 34.45
N LEU A 211 2.71 35.32 33.37
CA LEU A 211 2.11 36.63 33.12
C LEU A 211 1.11 36.99 34.23
N ARG A 212 0.18 36.09 34.55
CA ARG A 212 -0.78 36.30 35.65
C ARG A 212 -0.07 36.54 36.98
N ARG A 213 0.95 35.76 37.31
CA ARG A 213 1.75 35.99 38.53
C ARG A 213 2.48 37.33 38.52
N ALA A 214 2.95 37.79 37.36
CA ALA A 214 3.57 39.11 37.24
C ALA A 214 2.54 40.22 37.45
N GLU A 215 1.37 40.13 36.80
CA GLU A 215 0.24 41.04 36.97
C GLU A 215 -0.22 41.11 38.43
N GLU A 216 -0.36 39.96 39.10
CA GLU A 216 -0.71 39.89 40.53
C GLU A 216 0.33 40.58 41.42
N ARG A 217 1.64 40.37 41.15
CA ARG A 217 2.71 41.06 41.88
C ARG A 217 2.67 42.57 41.65
N HIS A 218 2.49 43.01 40.40
CA HIS A 218 2.38 44.42 40.06
C HIS A 218 1.17 45.06 40.73
N ALA A 219 -0.01 44.46 40.64
CA ALA A 219 -1.23 44.94 41.30
C ALA A 219 -1.07 44.99 42.83
N ALA A 220 -0.42 44.00 43.44
CA ALA A 220 -0.13 44.00 44.88
C ALA A 220 0.85 45.11 45.26
N GLN A 221 1.88 45.36 44.45
CA GLN A 221 2.84 46.44 44.66
C GLN A 221 2.18 47.81 44.52
N GLU A 222 1.34 48.00 43.50
CA GLU A 222 0.55 49.22 43.31
C GLU A 222 -0.35 49.51 44.52
N ARG A 223 -1.07 48.49 45.03
CA ARG A 223 -1.88 48.63 46.25
C ARG A 223 -1.04 49.08 47.44
N ARG A 224 0.11 48.44 47.68
CA ARG A 224 1.03 48.83 48.77
C ARG A 224 1.53 50.26 48.62
N MET A 225 1.92 50.67 47.41
CA MET A 225 2.37 52.04 47.15
C MET A 225 1.26 53.06 47.39
N LEU A 226 0.02 52.77 46.99
CA LEU A 226 -1.13 53.63 47.26
C LEU A 226 -1.40 53.74 48.76
N GLU A 227 -1.36 52.62 49.49
CA GLU A 227 -1.47 52.62 50.96
C GLU A 227 -0.36 53.43 51.63
N ASP A 228 0.88 53.34 51.14
CA ASP A 228 2.02 54.12 51.66
C ASP A 228 1.86 55.61 51.36
N VAL A 229 1.38 55.97 50.17
CA VAL A 229 1.06 57.37 49.81
C VAL A 229 -0.06 57.91 50.69
N ASP A 230 -1.12 57.13 50.93
CA ASP A 230 -2.22 57.54 51.81
C ASP A 230 -1.74 57.67 53.26
N ARG A 231 -0.88 56.77 53.73
CA ARG A 231 -0.24 56.88 55.05
C ARG A 231 0.63 58.13 55.13
N ALA A 232 1.41 58.44 54.09
CA ALA A 232 2.23 59.65 54.02
C ALA A 232 1.38 60.92 54.00
N ARG A 233 0.25 60.93 53.27
CA ARG A 233 -0.72 62.03 53.26
C ARG A 233 -1.36 62.23 54.62
N GLN A 234 -1.76 61.16 55.29
CA GLN A 234 -2.30 61.23 56.65
C GLN A 234 -1.26 61.76 57.64
N ALA A 235 -0.02 61.26 57.57
CA ALA A 235 1.08 61.74 58.40
C ALA A 235 1.38 63.23 58.15
N ALA A 236 1.42 63.67 56.89
CA ALA A 236 1.58 65.07 56.52
C ALA A 236 0.45 65.94 57.07
N LYS A 237 -0.82 65.52 56.90
CA LYS A 237 -1.98 66.21 57.47
C LYS A 237 -1.91 66.32 59.00
N HIS A 238 -1.48 65.25 59.68
CA HIS A 238 -1.27 65.27 61.12
C HIS A 238 -0.14 66.21 61.54
N ALA A 239 0.98 66.22 60.79
CA ALA A 239 2.09 67.13 61.03
C ALA A 239 1.70 68.60 60.80
N GLU A 240 0.99 68.92 59.72
CA GLU A 240 0.44 70.24 59.43
C GLU A 240 -0.52 70.71 60.54
N ALA A 241 -1.43 69.84 60.98
CA ALA A 241 -2.33 70.15 62.11
C ALA A 241 -1.57 70.35 63.42
N GLY A 242 -0.51 69.57 63.67
CA GLY A 242 0.40 69.74 64.81
C GLY A 242 1.12 71.08 64.77
N PHE A 243 1.70 71.45 63.62
CA PHE A 243 2.35 72.74 63.41
C PHE A 243 1.38 73.91 63.58
N ALA A 244 0.17 73.82 63.02
CA ALA A 244 -0.85 74.86 63.20
C ALA A 244 -1.23 75.05 64.68
N ARG A 245 -1.37 73.96 65.44
CA ARG A 245 -1.61 74.04 66.90
C ARG A 245 -0.43 74.64 67.65
N GLU A 246 0.79 74.28 67.29
CA GLU A 246 2.00 74.86 67.90
C GLU A 246 2.10 76.35 67.60
N GLN A 247 1.86 76.77 66.35
CA GLN A 247 1.82 78.18 65.98
C GLN A 247 0.73 78.93 66.73
N GLN A 248 -0.47 78.36 66.87
CA GLN A 248 -1.54 78.98 67.65
C GLN A 248 -1.17 79.08 69.14
N ARG A 249 -0.49 78.08 69.71
CA ARG A 249 0.04 78.16 71.09
C ARG A 249 1.12 79.22 71.21
N ARG A 250 2.02 79.36 70.23
CA ARG A 250 3.04 80.41 70.19
C ARG A 250 2.39 81.78 70.14
N LEU A 251 1.46 82.01 69.22
CA LEU A 251 0.68 83.24 69.15
C LEU A 251 -0.05 83.54 70.46
N GLN A 252 -0.74 82.56 71.04
CA GLN A 252 -1.40 82.73 72.36
C GLN A 252 -0.39 83.06 73.47
N SER A 253 0.80 82.46 73.46
CA SER A 253 1.85 82.74 74.43
C SER A 253 2.47 84.12 74.22
N GLU A 254 2.65 84.55 72.97
CA GLU A 254 3.11 85.89 72.60
C GLU A 254 2.07 86.94 72.97
N GLU A 255 0.77 86.69 72.72
CA GLU A 255 -0.35 87.53 73.14
C GLU A 255 -0.42 87.62 74.68
N ALA A 256 -0.31 86.50 75.39
CA ALA A 256 -0.30 86.49 76.86
C ALA A 256 0.93 87.22 77.43
N ALA A 257 2.10 87.07 76.80
CA ALA A 257 3.31 87.81 77.16
C ALA A 257 3.12 89.32 76.88
N ALA A 258 2.53 89.69 75.75
CA ALA A 258 2.21 91.07 75.40
C ALA A 258 1.22 91.69 76.39
N GLN A 259 0.14 90.98 76.76
CA GLN A 259 -0.82 91.41 77.79
C GLN A 259 -0.14 91.58 79.16
N THR A 260 0.74 90.65 79.55
CA THR A 260 1.49 90.76 80.80
C THR A 260 2.43 91.97 80.80
N LEU A 261 3.10 92.24 79.66
CA LEU A 261 3.94 93.43 79.48
C LEU A 261 3.10 94.72 79.50
N GLU A 262 1.92 94.73 78.88
CA GLU A 262 1.00 95.87 78.93
C GLU A 262 0.49 96.14 80.34
N ALA A 263 0.07 95.11 81.07
CA ALA A 263 -0.32 95.22 82.48
C ALA A 263 0.86 95.69 83.35
N GLY A 264 2.07 95.20 83.09
CA GLY A 264 3.30 95.69 83.72
C GLY A 264 3.57 97.17 83.42
N ARG A 265 3.39 97.61 82.18
CA ARG A 265 3.50 99.03 81.77
C ARG A 265 2.43 99.89 82.44
N GLN A 266 1.19 99.40 82.56
CA GLN A 266 0.11 100.11 83.26
C GLN A 266 0.44 100.26 84.75
N ARG A 267 0.84 99.19 85.43
CA ARG A 267 1.30 99.27 86.83
C ARG A 267 2.47 100.21 87.00
N LEU A 268 3.43 100.23 86.06
CA LEU A 268 4.54 101.18 86.09
C LEU A 268 4.05 102.63 85.93
N ARG A 269 3.07 102.89 85.06
CA ARG A 269 2.45 104.21 84.93
C ARG A 269 1.71 104.61 86.20
N GLU A 270 0.96 103.71 86.81
CA GLU A 270 0.26 103.93 88.08
C GLU A 270 1.24 104.24 89.21
N THR A 271 2.33 103.47 89.34
CA THR A 271 3.36 103.75 90.35
C THR A 271 4.10 105.05 90.08
N GLN A 272 4.37 105.38 88.82
CA GLN A 272 4.94 106.68 88.45
C GLN A 272 3.98 107.83 88.78
N GLN A 273 2.68 107.69 88.49
CA GLN A 273 1.67 108.69 88.84
C GLN A 273 1.54 108.85 90.36
N ALA A 274 1.52 107.75 91.11
CA ALA A 274 1.50 107.78 92.57
C ALA A 274 2.77 108.43 93.14
N ALA A 275 3.95 108.13 92.58
CA ALA A 275 5.20 108.77 92.96
C ALA A 275 5.19 110.27 92.64
N GLN A 276 4.66 110.68 91.49
CA GLN A 276 4.49 112.10 91.13
C GLN A 276 3.47 112.81 92.04
N GLN A 277 2.38 112.14 92.43
CA GLN A 277 1.42 112.68 93.40
C GLN A 277 2.08 112.86 94.77
N MET A 278 2.80 111.85 95.26
CA MET A 278 3.55 111.96 96.51
C MET A 278 4.65 113.03 96.44
N GLU A 279 5.33 113.19 95.31
CA GLU A 279 6.29 114.28 95.09
C GLU A 279 5.60 115.66 95.13
N ARG A 280 4.40 115.79 94.56
CA ARG A 280 3.59 117.03 94.64
C ARG A 280 3.14 117.32 96.07
N GLU A 281 2.63 116.31 96.79
CA GLU A 281 2.24 116.44 98.21
C GLU A 281 3.42 116.86 99.07
N LEU A 282 4.60 116.25 98.87
CA LEU A 282 5.84 116.65 99.56
C LEU A 282 6.26 118.07 99.19
N ARG A 283 6.14 118.49 97.92
CA ARG A 283 6.41 119.88 97.51
C ARG A 283 5.44 120.87 98.16
N GLU A 284 4.16 120.53 98.26
CA GLU A 284 3.16 121.35 98.95
C GLU A 284 3.45 121.45 100.45
N GLN A 285 3.84 120.34 101.09
CA GLN A 285 4.27 120.34 102.50
C GLN A 285 5.52 121.18 102.74
N VAL A 286 6.52 121.13 101.84
CA VAL A 286 7.72 121.98 101.93
C VAL A 286 7.36 123.44 101.69
N ALA A 287 6.43 123.74 100.76
CA ALA A 287 5.96 125.09 100.52
C ALA A 287 5.19 125.66 101.72
N SER A 288 4.34 124.87 102.39
CA SER A 288 3.64 125.30 103.60
C SER A 288 4.63 125.53 104.75
N GLN A 289 5.61 124.65 104.94
CA GLN A 289 6.68 124.83 105.93
C GLN A 289 7.54 126.08 105.65
N ALA A 290 7.78 126.42 104.38
CA ALA A 290 8.50 127.64 104.00
C ALA A 290 7.70 128.92 104.32
N VAL A 291 6.37 128.89 104.14
CA VAL A 291 5.47 130.00 104.53
C VAL A 291 5.43 130.19 106.04
N ASP A 292 5.38 129.11 106.81
CA ASP A 292 5.39 129.17 108.28
C ASP A 292 6.73 129.70 108.82
N LEU A 293 7.86 129.32 108.22
CA LEU A 293 9.18 129.86 108.56
C LEU A 293 9.32 131.35 108.20
N ALA A 294 8.69 131.81 107.12
CA ALA A 294 8.70 133.22 106.74
C ALA A 294 7.93 134.08 107.75
N LYS A 295 6.78 133.59 108.27
CA LYS A 295 6.02 134.25 109.34
C LYS A 295 6.79 134.31 110.66
N ALA A 296 7.45 133.21 111.04
CA ALA A 296 8.27 133.19 112.26
C ALA A 296 9.46 134.17 112.20
N LYS A 297 10.03 134.38 111.00
CA LYS A 297 11.09 135.37 110.78
C LYS A 297 10.59 136.81 110.88
N SER A 298 9.44 137.14 110.28
CA SER A 298 8.87 138.49 110.37
C SER A 298 8.46 138.86 111.79
N ASP A 299 7.95 137.89 112.56
CA ASP A 299 7.62 138.11 113.97
C ASP A 299 8.89 138.41 114.78
N GLY A 300 9.99 137.69 114.53
CA GLY A 300 11.29 137.92 115.18
C GLY A 300 11.89 139.30 114.91
N GLU A 301 11.77 139.81 113.67
CA GLU A 301 12.23 141.15 113.30
C GLU A 301 11.43 142.25 114.03
N SER A 302 10.10 142.06 114.17
CA SER A 302 9.23 143.02 114.88
C SER A 302 9.49 143.11 116.40
N PHE A 303 9.98 142.03 117.03
CA PHE A 303 10.38 142.04 118.44
C PHE A 303 11.72 142.74 118.67
N LEU A 304 12.65 142.64 117.71
CA LEU A 304 13.96 143.30 117.79
C LEU A 304 13.85 144.82 117.69
N GLU A 305 13.00 145.34 116.79
CA GLU A 305 12.78 146.79 116.66
C GLU A 305 12.17 147.41 117.93
N ARG A 306 11.23 146.72 118.58
CA ARG A 306 10.63 147.17 119.86
C ARG A 306 11.63 147.19 121.02
N GLY A 307 12.64 146.31 121.00
CA GLY A 307 13.69 146.28 122.02
C GLY A 307 14.69 147.44 121.90
N GLN A 308 15.00 147.85 120.66
CA GLN A 308 15.92 148.95 120.39
C GLN A 308 15.33 150.32 120.75
N ASP A 309 14.02 150.50 120.55
CA ASP A 309 13.32 151.76 120.81
C ASP A 309 13.15 152.06 122.32
N LEU A 310 13.00 151.02 123.15
CA LEU A 310 12.96 151.14 124.61
C LEU A 310 14.33 151.46 125.23
N ALA A 311 15.42 150.97 124.62
CA ALA A 311 16.78 151.23 125.09
C ALA A 311 17.19 152.70 124.86
N ALA A 312 16.73 153.34 123.78
CA ALA A 312 16.99 154.74 123.48
C ALA A 312 16.33 155.69 124.51
N ARG A 313 15.09 155.42 124.92
CA ARG A 313 14.35 156.25 125.89
C ARG A 313 14.98 156.23 127.29
N LEU A 314 15.62 155.12 127.67
CA LEU A 314 16.24 154.95 128.98
C LEU A 314 17.62 155.64 129.08
N GLN A 315 18.27 155.91 127.94
CA GLN A 315 19.51 156.69 127.87
C GLN A 315 19.24 158.20 127.99
N GLU A 316 18.15 158.70 127.39
CA GLU A 316 17.74 160.10 127.51
C GLU A 316 17.37 160.50 128.94
N GLU A 317 16.65 159.65 129.69
CA GLU A 317 16.31 159.96 131.08
C GLU A 317 17.53 160.00 132.01
N LYS A 318 18.55 159.17 131.76
CA LYS A 318 19.79 159.17 132.56
C LYS A 318 20.59 160.46 132.36
N ALA A 319 20.65 160.98 131.12
CA ALA A 319 21.33 162.23 130.82
C ALA A 319 20.64 163.46 131.48
N ALA A 320 19.32 163.46 131.60
CA ALA A 320 18.56 164.52 132.26
C ALA A 320 18.77 164.56 133.80
N HIS A 321 18.95 163.40 134.43
CA HIS A 321 19.24 163.31 135.87
C HIS A 321 20.67 163.72 136.24
N GLU A 322 21.63 163.56 135.34
CA GLU A 322 23.03 163.94 135.58
C GLU A 322 23.26 165.45 135.43
N ALA A 323 22.56 166.11 134.50
CA ALA A 323 22.61 167.56 134.30
C ALA A 323 21.98 168.35 135.47
N THR A 324 20.94 167.82 136.11
CA THR A 324 20.30 168.46 137.29
C THR A 324 21.15 168.34 138.55
N ARG A 325 21.96 167.27 138.69
CA ARG A 325 22.88 167.08 139.82
C ARG A 325 24.07 168.05 139.79
N GLN A 326 24.54 168.43 138.60
CA GLN A 326 25.67 169.35 138.41
C GLN A 326 25.30 170.84 138.62
N LEU A 327 24.01 171.20 138.50
CA LEU A 327 23.52 172.55 138.79
C LEU A 327 23.36 172.83 140.29
N LEU A 328 22.98 171.82 141.08
CA LEU A 328 22.80 171.94 142.53
C LEU A 328 24.11 172.08 143.31
N THR A 329 25.20 171.46 142.84
CA THR A 329 26.54 171.62 143.45
C THR A 329 27.17 172.98 143.18
N LYS A 330 26.83 173.66 142.08
CA LYS A 330 27.30 175.02 141.79
C LYS A 330 26.58 176.11 142.59
N ALA A 331 25.39 175.86 143.13
CA ALA A 331 24.62 176.85 143.88
C ALA A 331 25.06 177.00 145.36
N LEU A 332 25.74 176.00 145.93
CA LEU A 332 26.17 176.04 147.34
C LEU A 332 27.56 176.66 147.56
N ASP A 333 28.26 177.06 146.48
CA ASP A 333 29.61 177.64 146.53
C ASP A 333 29.62 179.19 146.49
N THR A 334 28.45 179.87 146.56
CA THR A 334 28.35 181.34 146.34
C THR A 334 27.68 182.19 147.45
N GLN A 335 27.47 181.64 148.65
CA GLN A 335 27.24 182.44 149.88
C GLN A 335 27.92 181.69 151.04
N THR A 336 29.10 182.07 151.57
CA THR A 336 29.28 183.28 152.37
C THR A 336 30.78 183.49 152.69
N LYS A 337 31.41 184.50 152.08
CA LYS A 337 32.53 185.27 152.67
C LYS A 337 32.53 186.69 152.13
N VAL A 338 31.70 187.57 152.73
CA VAL A 338 31.82 189.04 152.69
C VAL A 338 31.35 189.63 154.04
N SER A 339 32.27 190.34 154.68
CA SER A 339 32.16 191.42 155.69
C SER A 339 31.74 191.17 157.15
N VAL A 340 32.71 191.43 158.03
CA VAL A 340 32.62 191.96 159.39
C VAL A 340 31.82 193.27 159.42
N ARG A 341 30.88 193.39 160.37
CA ARG A 341 30.81 194.46 161.36
C ARG A 341 30.15 193.94 162.63
#